data_AF-A0AAE2CBL8-F1
#
_entry.id   AF-A0AAE2CBL8-F1
#
_cell.length_a   1.000
_cell.length_b   1.000
_cell.length_c   1.000
_cell.angle_alpha   90.00
_cell.angle_beta   90.00
_cell.angle_gamma   90.00
#
_symmetry.space_group_name_H-M   'P 1'
#
loop_
_entity.id
_entity.type
_entity.pdbx_description
1 polymer ?
#
loop_
_entity_poly.entity_id
_entity_poly.type
_entity_poly.pdbx_seq_one_letter_code
_entity_poly.pdbx_strand_id
1 'polypeptide(L)'
;MWVRTQHPIRACTDIFGFHNLSTSFCNWKTTGRFSFGPRIYTVHGFLTFWACNAVVDQPIYNCWTQQLICWIRPEQDSDSVRKARYSSTTDKRARERERERREEGMVAGSSIQPRLICTFLGDCRFLPSEPTVSLHRLFHFNPGRGHVSMQMSRTFSGLTDLLFNRRNTEESVDGKRKRLKPGKVSPTRPVPSHIPRPPYVKSRKMPGIASGPEIHDEKGIECMRASGKLAAQVLQHAGTLVKPGITTDEIDEAVHQMIIDNGAYPSPLGYGGFPKSVCTSVNECICHGIPDSRVLEDGDIINIDVTVYLNGYHGDTSATYFVGEVDEKAKDLVKVTKECLDKAISICAPGVKFNKIGKTIHDHADKHNYGVVQQFVGHGVGRVFHSDPVVLHFRNNGRERMVLNQTFTIEPMLTIGSINPVMWDDNWTVVTEDGSLSAQFEHTILITNDGAEILTQC
;
A
#
# COMPACT_ATOMS: atom_id res chain seq x y z
N MET A 1 -44.25 59.35 -15.30
CA MET A 1 -43.28 58.51 -16.05
C MET A 1 -43.81 57.07 -15.97
N TRP A 2 -44.76 56.72 -16.83
CA TRP A 2 -44.62 55.75 -17.95
C TRP A 2 -43.97 54.43 -17.51
N VAL A 3 -44.47 53.19 -17.67
CA VAL A 3 -45.63 52.48 -18.28
C VAL A 3 -45.55 51.06 -17.66
N ARG A 4 -46.59 50.55 -16.98
CA ARG A 4 -47.60 49.53 -17.44
C ARG A 4 -47.09 48.07 -17.62
N THR A 5 -47.68 47.19 -16.78
CA THR A 5 -48.21 45.81 -17.04
C THR A 5 -47.22 44.67 -17.33
N GLN A 6 -47.35 43.41 -16.89
CA GLN A 6 -48.53 42.58 -16.52
C GLN A 6 -48.06 41.28 -15.79
N HIS A 7 -48.82 40.80 -14.80
CA HIS A 7 -48.89 39.38 -14.34
C HIS A 7 -49.98 38.65 -15.16
N PRO A 8 -50.08 37.29 -15.30
CA PRO A 8 -50.27 36.31 -14.19
C PRO A 8 -49.69 34.86 -14.42
N ILE A 9 -49.32 34.06 -13.39
CA ILE A 9 -50.06 33.05 -12.57
C ILE A 9 -50.45 31.70 -13.27
N ARG A 10 -49.95 30.59 -12.66
CA ARG A 10 -50.44 29.18 -12.49
C ARG A 10 -50.41 28.13 -13.62
N ALA A 11 -49.59 27.10 -13.37
CA ALA A 11 -49.89 25.70 -13.02
C ALA A 11 -51.05 24.91 -13.69
N CYS A 12 -50.69 23.65 -13.99
CA CYS A 12 -51.43 22.36 -13.88
C CYS A 12 -51.84 21.59 -15.15
N THR A 13 -51.55 20.27 -15.03
CA THR A 13 -52.22 19.06 -15.57
C THR A 13 -52.02 18.61 -17.02
N ASP A 14 -51.23 17.54 -17.17
CA ASP A 14 -51.61 16.17 -17.55
C ASP A 14 -52.57 15.87 -18.73
N ILE A 15 -52.22 14.76 -19.44
CA ILE A 15 -53.04 13.74 -20.13
C ILE A 15 -52.99 13.63 -21.68
N PHE A 16 -52.29 12.55 -22.12
CA PHE A 16 -52.59 11.52 -23.14
C PHE A 16 -52.45 11.71 -24.67
N GLY A 17 -51.87 10.65 -25.30
CA GLY A 17 -52.13 10.17 -26.67
C GLY A 17 -50.85 9.79 -27.46
N PHE A 18 -50.20 8.63 -27.25
CA PHE A 18 -50.43 7.30 -27.87
C PHE A 18 -50.57 7.23 -29.42
N HIS A 19 -49.59 6.59 -30.07
CA HIS A 19 -49.72 5.46 -31.03
C HIS A 19 -48.31 4.84 -31.28
N ASN A 20 -48.03 3.58 -30.90
CA ASN A 20 -48.31 2.29 -31.59
C ASN A 20 -47.38 2.09 -32.81
N LEU A 21 -46.62 0.99 -33.03
CA LEU A 21 -46.80 -0.48 -32.88
C LEU A 21 -45.41 -1.11 -33.25
N SER A 22 -44.98 -2.35 -32.94
CA SER A 22 -45.61 -3.55 -32.38
C SER A 22 -44.53 -4.61 -32.03
N THR A 23 -44.77 -5.33 -30.92
CA THR A 23 -44.73 -6.81 -30.72
C THR A 23 -43.42 -7.60 -30.99
N SER A 24 -42.96 -8.51 -30.13
CA SER A 24 -43.76 -9.59 -29.51
C SER A 24 -43.24 -10.05 -28.15
N PHE A 25 -44.17 -10.20 -27.20
CA PHE A 25 -44.05 -11.06 -26.03
C PHE A 25 -44.36 -12.51 -26.44
N CYS A 26 -43.67 -13.48 -25.83
CA CYS A 26 -44.22 -14.80 -25.62
C CYS A 26 -43.91 -15.23 -24.17
N ASN A 27 -44.91 -15.05 -23.30
CA ASN A 27 -44.99 -15.70 -22.00
C ASN A 27 -45.44 -17.14 -22.25
N TRP A 28 -44.63 -18.12 -21.85
CA TRP A 28 -45.13 -19.46 -21.56
C TRP A 28 -44.89 -19.74 -20.08
N LYS A 29 -45.98 -19.72 -19.31
CA LYS A 29 -46.09 -20.46 -18.06
C LYS A 29 -46.28 -21.92 -18.43
N THR A 30 -45.35 -22.79 -18.05
CA THR A 30 -45.61 -24.23 -17.94
C THR A 30 -45.41 -24.64 -16.49
N THR A 31 -46.53 -24.67 -15.76
CA THR A 31 -46.66 -25.43 -14.52
C THR A 31 -46.70 -26.91 -14.87
N GLY A 32 -45.64 -27.66 -14.55
CA GLY A 32 -45.64 -29.11 -14.55
C GLY A 32 -45.59 -29.62 -13.11
N ARG A 33 -46.69 -30.19 -12.61
CA ARG A 33 -46.68 -31.02 -11.39
C ARG A 33 -46.45 -32.47 -11.83
N PHE A 34 -45.37 -33.08 -11.36
CA PHE A 34 -45.23 -34.53 -11.39
C PHE A 34 -45.14 -35.04 -9.95
N SER A 35 -46.04 -35.96 -9.62
CA SER A 35 -46.17 -36.57 -8.30
C SER A 35 -45.30 -37.82 -8.22
N PHE A 36 -44.31 -37.81 -7.34
CA PHE A 36 -43.76 -39.02 -6.72
C PHE A 36 -43.37 -38.68 -5.26
N GLY A 37 -44.30 -38.90 -4.33
CA GLY A 37 -44.01 -38.85 -2.89
C GLY A 37 -43.64 -37.46 -2.33
N PRO A 38 -43.55 -37.32 -1.00
CA PRO A 38 -43.67 -36.02 -0.36
C PRO A 38 -42.29 -35.40 -0.12
N ARG A 39 -41.82 -34.51 -1.01
CA ARG A 39 -40.95 -33.33 -0.75
C ARG A 39 -40.50 -32.67 -2.06
N ILE A 40 -40.49 -31.34 -2.10
CA ILE A 40 -40.10 -30.50 -3.25
C ILE A 40 -38.72 -29.89 -2.99
N TYR A 41 -37.82 -29.93 -3.98
CA TYR A 41 -36.54 -29.21 -3.99
C TYR A 41 -36.44 -28.35 -5.27
N THR A 42 -35.77 -27.20 -5.20
CA THR A 42 -35.47 -26.32 -6.35
C THR A 42 -33.96 -26.07 -6.42
N VAL A 43 -33.35 -26.27 -7.59
CA VAL A 43 -31.93 -26.01 -7.89
C VAL A 43 -31.86 -25.19 -9.18
N HIS A 44 -31.00 -24.18 -9.23
CA HIS A 44 -30.66 -23.44 -10.46
C HIS A 44 -29.20 -23.73 -10.85
N GLY A 45 -28.98 -24.10 -12.11
CA GLY A 45 -27.67 -24.19 -12.75
C GLY A 45 -27.79 -23.95 -14.25
N PHE A 46 -26.83 -23.22 -14.83
CA PHE A 46 -26.70 -22.98 -16.27
C PHE A 46 -25.42 -23.66 -16.79
N LEU A 47 -25.55 -24.39 -17.91
CA LEU A 47 -24.46 -24.88 -18.77
C LEU A 47 -24.40 -24.00 -20.02
N THR A 48 -23.20 -23.67 -20.50
CA THR A 48 -22.96 -23.21 -21.87
C THR A 48 -21.78 -23.97 -22.50
N PHE A 49 -21.99 -24.35 -23.76
CA PHE A 49 -21.13 -25.17 -24.62
C PHE A 49 -19.87 -24.45 -25.11
N TRP A 50 -18.79 -25.20 -25.27
CA TRP A 50 -17.59 -24.84 -26.05
C TRP A 50 -17.60 -25.61 -27.38
N ALA A 51 -17.26 -24.94 -28.48
CA ALA A 51 -16.99 -25.55 -29.78
C ALA A 51 -15.47 -25.79 -29.91
N CYS A 52 -15.09 -27.03 -30.22
CA CYS A 52 -13.72 -27.46 -30.53
C CYS A 52 -13.63 -27.78 -32.02
N ASN A 53 -12.59 -27.29 -32.71
CA ASN A 53 -12.10 -27.89 -33.95
C ASN A 53 -10.80 -28.66 -33.63
N ALA A 54 -10.77 -29.91 -34.04
CA ALA A 54 -9.72 -30.88 -33.77
C ALA A 54 -8.60 -30.83 -34.82
N VAL A 55 -7.36 -31.11 -34.39
CA VAL A 55 -6.37 -31.87 -35.17
C VAL A 55 -5.64 -32.81 -34.20
N VAL A 56 -5.49 -34.06 -34.65
CA VAL A 56 -5.07 -35.26 -33.92
C VAL A 56 -3.59 -35.52 -34.18
N ASP A 57 -2.80 -35.83 -33.15
CA ASP A 57 -2.02 -37.09 -33.07
C ASP A 57 -1.33 -37.29 -31.70
N GLN A 58 -1.46 -38.52 -31.21
CA GLN A 58 -0.93 -39.15 -29.98
C GLN A 58 0.42 -39.85 -30.32
N PRO A 59 1.22 -40.48 -29.41
CA PRO A 59 0.79 -41.08 -28.13
C PRO A 59 1.72 -41.01 -26.89
N ILE A 60 1.04 -40.99 -25.73
CA ILE A 60 1.14 -41.89 -24.54
C ILE A 60 2.52 -42.15 -23.91
N TYR A 61 2.66 -41.84 -22.60
CA TYR A 61 2.89 -42.85 -21.53
C TYR A 61 2.48 -42.35 -20.14
N ASN A 62 1.71 -43.22 -19.48
CA ASN A 62 1.13 -43.26 -18.13
C ASN A 62 2.01 -42.73 -16.95
N CYS A 63 1.41 -42.13 -15.91
CA CYS A 63 0.90 -42.84 -14.72
C CYS A 63 0.43 -41.90 -13.57
N TRP A 64 -0.86 -42.02 -13.24
CA TRP A 64 -1.53 -41.95 -11.93
C TRP A 64 -0.82 -41.43 -10.68
N THR A 65 -1.47 -40.50 -9.96
CA THR A 65 -1.89 -40.71 -8.56
C THR A 65 -3.00 -39.75 -8.12
N GLN A 66 -3.98 -40.32 -7.41
CA GLN A 66 -5.22 -39.72 -6.89
C GLN A 66 -5.00 -38.81 -5.68
N GLN A 67 -5.89 -37.84 -5.49
CA GLN A 67 -6.35 -37.44 -4.15
C GLN A 67 -7.85 -37.06 -4.18
N LEU A 68 -8.67 -37.95 -3.60
CA LEU A 68 -10.04 -37.67 -3.16
C LEU A 68 -9.98 -36.93 -1.82
N ILE A 69 -10.75 -35.84 -1.65
CA ILE A 69 -11.31 -35.45 -0.35
C ILE A 69 -12.76 -35.00 -0.56
N CYS A 70 -13.70 -35.85 -0.14
CA CYS A 70 -15.09 -35.46 0.11
C CYS A 70 -15.25 -35.00 1.57
N TRP A 71 -16.07 -33.98 1.77
CA TRP A 71 -16.58 -33.53 3.07
C TRP A 71 -17.83 -34.33 3.46
N ILE A 72 -17.94 -34.70 4.74
CA ILE A 72 -19.22 -35.04 5.40
C ILE A 72 -19.24 -34.41 6.80
N ARG A 73 -20.27 -33.60 7.09
CA ARG A 73 -20.75 -33.24 8.43
C ARG A 73 -21.86 -34.21 8.87
N PRO A 74 -22.11 -34.30 10.18
CA PRO A 74 -23.49 -34.28 10.65
C PRO A 74 -23.76 -33.21 11.74
N GLU A 75 -24.94 -32.61 11.66
CA GLU A 75 -25.66 -31.87 12.71
C GLU A 75 -26.22 -32.81 13.78
N GLN A 76 -26.34 -32.32 15.03
CA GLN A 76 -27.51 -32.57 15.88
C GLN A 76 -27.77 -31.41 16.87
N ASP A 77 -29.04 -31.04 16.95
CA ASP A 77 -29.73 -30.16 17.90
C ASP A 77 -29.82 -30.72 19.33
N SER A 78 -29.91 -29.84 20.34
CA SER A 78 -31.06 -29.77 21.27
C SER A 78 -30.87 -28.79 22.45
N ASP A 79 -31.78 -27.81 22.51
CA ASP A 79 -32.53 -27.27 23.67
C ASP A 79 -31.96 -27.28 25.10
N SER A 80 -31.92 -26.09 25.73
CA SER A 80 -32.87 -25.64 26.78
C SER A 80 -32.30 -24.75 27.91
N VAL A 81 -32.89 -23.56 28.04
CA VAL A 81 -33.38 -22.88 29.26
C VAL A 81 -32.52 -22.88 30.54
N ARG A 82 -32.09 -21.68 30.99
CA ARG A 82 -32.50 -21.08 32.29
C ARG A 82 -32.03 -19.64 32.49
N LYS A 83 -33.01 -18.78 32.82
CA LYS A 83 -32.85 -17.48 33.50
C LYS A 83 -32.30 -17.70 34.92
N ALA A 84 -31.43 -16.80 35.38
CA ALA A 84 -31.41 -16.35 36.77
C ALA A 84 -30.85 -14.93 36.85
N ARG A 85 -31.71 -13.99 37.26
CA ARG A 85 -31.33 -12.71 37.85
C ARG A 85 -30.91 -12.99 39.30
N TYR A 86 -29.90 -12.29 39.81
CA TYR A 86 -29.95 -11.81 41.18
C TYR A 86 -29.20 -10.48 41.32
N SER A 87 -29.91 -9.52 41.89
CA SER A 87 -29.46 -8.20 42.32
C SER A 87 -29.04 -8.24 43.79
N SER A 88 -28.03 -7.48 44.18
CA SER A 88 -28.04 -6.50 45.29
C SER A 88 -26.59 -6.18 45.68
N THR A 89 -26.08 -4.96 45.49
CA THR A 89 -26.12 -3.76 46.35
C THR A 89 -25.58 -3.92 47.79
N THR A 90 -24.82 -2.89 48.18
CA THR A 90 -24.26 -2.52 49.50
C THR A 90 -22.85 -3.10 49.79
N ASP A 91 -21.88 -2.39 50.37
CA ASP A 91 -21.81 -1.03 50.90
C ASP A 91 -20.36 -0.52 50.92
N LYS A 92 -20.27 0.77 51.18
CA LYS A 92 -19.16 1.74 51.26
C LYS A 92 -17.87 1.34 51.98
N ARG A 93 -16.79 1.93 51.45
CA ARG A 93 -15.76 2.72 52.16
C ARG A 93 -15.90 2.83 53.68
N ALA A 94 -14.88 2.38 54.42
CA ALA A 94 -14.34 3.11 55.57
C ALA A 94 -13.02 2.51 56.10
N ARG A 95 -11.99 3.38 56.19
CA ARG A 95 -10.94 3.47 57.24
C ARG A 95 -9.89 2.35 57.23
N GLU A 96 -8.62 2.57 56.86
CA GLU A 96 -7.63 3.56 57.32
C GLU A 96 -7.34 3.46 58.83
N ARG A 97 -6.07 3.15 59.13
CA ARG A 97 -5.32 3.12 60.41
C ARG A 97 -5.23 1.78 61.14
N GLU A 98 -4.10 1.11 60.95
CA GLU A 98 -3.26 0.72 62.08
C GLU A 98 -1.77 0.86 61.75
N ARG A 99 -1.03 1.36 62.73
CA ARG A 99 0.30 1.99 62.66
C ARG A 99 1.41 0.98 63.02
N GLU A 100 2.51 1.07 62.27
CA GLU A 100 3.91 1.17 62.73
C GLU A 100 4.42 0.32 63.90
N ARG A 101 5.43 -0.52 63.62
CA ARG A 101 6.76 -0.67 64.28
C ARG A 101 7.52 -1.74 63.46
N ARG A 102 8.81 -1.69 63.11
CA ARG A 102 9.98 -0.82 63.34
C ARG A 102 11.06 -1.31 62.33
N GLU A 103 11.75 -0.42 61.61
CA GLU A 103 13.18 -0.04 61.78
C GLU A 103 14.17 -1.22 61.68
N GLU A 104 15.38 -1.18 61.10
CA GLU A 104 16.25 -0.25 60.37
C GLU A 104 17.53 -1.09 60.06
N GLY A 105 18.40 -0.68 59.12
CA GLY A 105 19.79 -1.16 59.13
C GLY A 105 20.53 -1.21 57.78
N MET A 106 21.32 -0.15 57.52
CA MET A 106 22.39 -0.09 56.51
C MET A 106 23.59 -1.00 56.85
N VAL A 107 24.40 -1.36 55.84
CA VAL A 107 25.87 -1.10 55.70
C VAL A 107 26.56 -2.14 54.81
N ALA A 108 27.53 -1.65 54.05
CA ALA A 108 28.41 -2.27 53.05
C ALA A 108 29.35 -3.39 53.55
N GLY A 109 29.89 -4.16 52.59
CA GLY A 109 31.04 -5.04 52.82
C GLY A 109 31.44 -5.86 51.58
N SER A 110 32.66 -5.63 51.10
CA SER A 110 33.34 -6.25 49.96
C SER A 110 33.82 -7.69 50.18
N SER A 111 33.99 -8.46 49.09
CA SER A 111 35.30 -9.01 48.62
C SER A 111 35.30 -10.48 48.13
N ILE A 112 36.11 -10.69 47.07
CA ILE A 112 36.88 -11.89 46.64
C ILE A 112 36.23 -12.95 45.72
N GLN A 113 36.88 -13.11 44.54
CA GLN A 113 36.74 -14.19 43.55
C GLN A 113 37.60 -15.44 43.90
N PRO A 114 37.56 -16.52 43.10
CA PRO A 114 38.60 -16.64 42.07
C PRO A 114 38.17 -17.18 40.70
N ARG A 115 39.09 -16.96 39.75
CA ARG A 115 39.10 -17.22 38.31
C ARG A 115 39.17 -18.71 37.93
N LEU A 116 38.73 -19.03 36.70
CA LEU A 116 39.36 -20.07 35.88
C LEU A 116 39.38 -19.65 34.40
N ILE A 117 40.59 -19.65 33.84
CA ILE A 117 40.97 -19.41 32.44
C ILE A 117 41.18 -20.77 31.80
N CYS A 118 40.72 -20.97 30.56
CA CYS A 118 41.43 -21.84 29.63
C CYS A 118 41.13 -21.47 28.16
N THR A 119 42.20 -21.07 27.47
CA THR A 119 42.36 -20.89 26.03
C THR A 119 42.58 -22.22 25.33
N PHE A 120 42.13 -22.39 24.07
CA PHE A 120 42.94 -23.05 23.04
C PHE A 120 42.51 -22.63 21.62
N LEU A 121 43.52 -22.30 20.82
CA LEU A 121 43.52 -21.97 19.39
C LEU A 121 43.57 -23.26 18.53
N GLY A 122 43.08 -23.18 17.29
CA GLY A 122 43.31 -24.18 16.26
C GLY A 122 42.79 -23.74 14.89
N ASP A 123 43.65 -23.06 14.13
CA ASP A 123 43.51 -22.79 12.69
C ASP A 123 43.86 -24.05 11.88
N CYS A 124 43.19 -24.26 10.73
CA CYS A 124 43.77 -24.94 9.56
C CYS A 124 42.95 -24.65 8.29
N ARG A 125 43.64 -24.15 7.26
CA ARG A 125 43.13 -23.82 5.91
C ARG A 125 43.28 -25.01 4.95
N PHE A 126 42.37 -25.18 3.99
CA PHE A 126 42.64 -25.79 2.67
C PHE A 126 41.65 -25.26 1.59
N LEU A 127 42.17 -25.00 0.38
CA LEU A 127 41.55 -24.68 -0.92
C LEU A 127 42.35 -25.46 -2.00
N PRO A 128 41.99 -25.54 -3.31
CA PRO A 128 40.71 -25.36 -4.04
C PRO A 128 40.42 -26.48 -5.08
N SER A 129 39.22 -26.48 -5.71
CA SER A 129 39.02 -26.97 -7.09
C SER A 129 37.77 -26.36 -7.76
N GLU A 130 37.90 -25.96 -9.04
CA GLU A 130 36.89 -25.45 -9.98
C GLU A 130 36.84 -26.41 -11.21
N PRO A 131 35.94 -26.28 -12.21
CA PRO A 131 34.56 -25.77 -12.21
C PRO A 131 33.57 -26.75 -12.90
N THR A 132 32.28 -26.66 -12.57
CA THR A 132 31.22 -27.12 -13.49
C THR A 132 30.12 -26.06 -13.59
N VAL A 133 29.87 -25.64 -14.83
CA VAL A 133 28.85 -24.68 -15.22
C VAL A 133 27.48 -25.37 -15.17
N SER A 134 26.53 -24.83 -14.39
CA SER A 134 25.09 -25.00 -14.66
C SER A 134 24.26 -23.92 -13.97
N LEU A 135 23.21 -23.52 -14.68
CA LEU A 135 22.31 -22.39 -14.48
C LEU A 135 21.54 -22.43 -13.15
N HIS A 136 21.69 -21.42 -12.30
CA HIS A 136 20.63 -20.89 -11.42
C HIS A 136 21.12 -19.59 -10.75
N ARG A 137 20.54 -18.45 -11.12
CA ARG A 137 20.73 -17.19 -10.39
C ARG A 137 19.46 -16.37 -10.50
N LEU A 138 18.66 -16.35 -9.43
CA LEU A 138 17.63 -15.36 -9.07
C LEU A 138 17.15 -15.71 -7.64
N PHE A 139 17.44 -14.81 -6.70
CA PHE A 139 17.02 -14.75 -5.28
C PHE A 139 17.39 -15.92 -4.33
N HIS A 140 18.30 -15.64 -3.38
CA HIS A 140 18.35 -16.37 -2.11
C HIS A 140 17.49 -15.65 -1.08
N PHE A 141 16.32 -16.21 -0.77
CA PHE A 141 15.69 -16.05 0.54
C PHE A 141 16.34 -17.08 1.46
N ASN A 142 17.20 -16.63 2.38
CA ASN A 142 17.77 -17.49 3.42
C ASN A 142 17.20 -17.02 4.77
N PRO A 143 16.36 -17.81 5.45
CA PRO A 143 15.75 -17.39 6.72
C PRO A 143 16.81 -17.44 7.82
N GLY A 144 17.62 -16.38 7.90
CA GLY A 144 18.71 -16.31 8.86
C GLY A 144 19.79 -15.29 8.50
N ARG A 145 19.40 -14.01 8.33
CA ARG A 145 20.19 -12.78 8.60
C ARG A 145 19.45 -11.58 7.98
N GLY A 146 19.03 -10.64 8.84
CA GLY A 146 18.25 -9.46 8.47
C GLY A 146 19.06 -8.38 7.75
N HIS A 147 19.28 -8.55 6.46
CA HIS A 147 19.69 -7.46 5.60
C HIS A 147 19.00 -7.59 4.24
N VAL A 148 17.98 -6.76 4.01
CA VAL A 148 17.38 -6.57 2.69
C VAL A 148 18.09 -5.38 2.05
N SER A 149 18.79 -5.61 0.95
CA SER A 149 19.25 -4.54 0.06
C SER A 149 18.52 -4.68 -1.28
N MET A 150 17.78 -3.66 -1.67
CA MET A 150 17.21 -3.58 -3.02
C MET A 150 18.36 -3.35 -4.00
N GLN A 151 18.70 -4.38 -4.76
CA GLN A 151 19.52 -4.23 -5.94
C GLN A 151 18.78 -4.92 -7.09
N MET A 152 18.12 -4.12 -7.91
CA MET A 152 17.52 -4.59 -9.17
C MET A 152 18.64 -4.97 -10.13
N SER A 153 18.63 -6.21 -10.63
CA SER A 153 19.60 -6.64 -11.63
C SER A 153 19.34 -5.94 -12.96
N ARG A 154 20.32 -5.16 -13.45
CA ARG A 154 20.34 -4.68 -14.83
C ARG A 154 20.53 -5.86 -15.78
N THR A 155 19.47 -6.35 -16.40
CA THR A 155 19.57 -7.30 -17.51
C THR A 155 20.07 -6.56 -18.74
N PHE A 156 21.31 -6.83 -19.16
CA PHE A 156 21.84 -6.40 -20.45
C PHE A 156 21.23 -7.27 -21.56
N SER A 157 20.15 -6.81 -22.21
CA SER A 157 19.64 -7.38 -23.47
C SER A 157 20.10 -6.58 -24.70
N GLY A 158 21.38 -6.17 -24.73
CA GLY A 158 21.87 -5.15 -25.66
C GLY A 158 22.01 -5.52 -27.14
N LEU A 159 21.67 -6.73 -27.59
CA LEU A 159 21.93 -7.14 -28.99
C LEU A 159 20.76 -7.83 -29.72
N THR A 160 19.82 -8.46 -29.02
CA THR A 160 18.64 -9.09 -29.67
C THR A 160 17.51 -8.11 -29.94
N ASP A 161 17.39 -7.03 -29.16
CA ASP A 161 16.37 -5.99 -29.36
C ASP A 161 16.65 -5.07 -30.57
N LEU A 162 17.88 -5.09 -31.08
CA LEU A 162 18.35 -4.20 -32.14
C LEU A 162 17.78 -4.54 -33.53
N LEU A 163 17.21 -5.74 -33.72
CA LEU A 163 16.76 -6.22 -35.03
C LEU A 163 15.24 -6.45 -35.15
N PHE A 164 14.46 -6.39 -34.07
CA PHE A 164 13.04 -6.76 -34.13
C PHE A 164 11.99 -5.75 -33.63
N ASN A 165 12.34 -4.55 -33.15
CA ASN A 165 11.30 -3.62 -32.66
C ASN A 165 11.56 -2.13 -32.92
N ARG A 166 11.81 -1.75 -34.17
CA ARG A 166 11.96 -0.33 -34.56
C ARG A 166 10.64 0.36 -34.96
N ARG A 167 9.48 -0.19 -34.62
CA ARG A 167 8.18 0.45 -34.83
C ARG A 167 7.31 0.24 -33.58
N ASN A 168 7.01 1.34 -32.90
CA ASN A 168 6.13 1.49 -31.72
C ASN A 168 6.76 1.50 -30.31
N THR A 169 7.91 2.14 -30.11
CA THR A 169 8.48 2.38 -28.76
C THR A 169 8.10 3.73 -28.14
N GLU A 170 7.40 4.63 -28.86
CA GLU A 170 7.05 5.97 -28.34
C GLU A 170 5.58 6.13 -27.89
N GLU A 171 4.71 5.18 -28.25
CA GLU A 171 3.28 5.21 -27.88
C GLU A 171 3.00 4.31 -26.68
N SER A 172 2.22 4.82 -25.71
CA SER A 172 1.65 3.99 -24.64
C SER A 172 0.66 2.96 -25.20
N VAL A 173 0.38 1.90 -24.43
CA VAL A 173 -0.54 0.82 -24.84
C VAL A 173 -1.97 1.31 -25.19
N ASP A 174 -2.37 2.50 -24.73
CA ASP A 174 -3.66 3.12 -25.09
C ASP A 174 -3.60 4.00 -26.36
N GLY A 175 -2.44 4.13 -27.01
CA GLY A 175 -2.24 4.86 -28.27
C GLY A 175 -2.43 6.39 -28.20
N LYS A 176 -2.81 6.92 -27.03
CA LYS A 176 -3.16 8.34 -26.83
C LYS A 176 -2.10 9.15 -26.11
N ARG A 177 -1.31 8.52 -25.22
CA ARG A 177 -0.31 9.21 -24.40
C ARG A 177 1.10 8.90 -24.85
N LYS A 178 1.97 9.91 -24.85
CA LYS A 178 3.41 9.74 -25.05
C LYS A 178 4.03 9.14 -23.80
N ARG A 179 5.06 8.30 -23.99
CA ARG A 179 5.89 7.82 -22.88
C ARG A 179 6.58 8.98 -22.17
N LEU A 180 6.67 8.88 -20.85
CA LEU A 180 7.43 9.81 -20.03
C LEU A 180 8.91 9.81 -20.40
N LYS A 181 9.49 11.00 -20.31
CA LYS A 181 10.92 11.25 -20.50
C LYS A 181 11.40 12.12 -19.34
N PRO A 182 12.63 11.92 -18.84
CA PRO A 182 13.21 12.79 -17.83
C PRO A 182 13.27 14.25 -18.31
N GLY A 183 12.80 15.17 -17.46
CA GLY A 183 12.97 16.61 -17.63
C GLY A 183 14.29 17.11 -17.02
N LYS A 184 14.47 18.43 -17.02
CA LYS A 184 15.62 19.07 -16.39
C LYS A 184 15.37 19.22 -14.88
N VAL A 185 16.24 18.63 -14.07
CA VAL A 185 16.20 18.75 -12.61
C VAL A 185 16.88 20.07 -12.20
N SER A 186 16.19 20.91 -11.43
CA SER A 186 16.76 22.15 -10.87
C SER A 186 17.69 21.85 -9.67
N PRO A 187 18.59 22.79 -9.28
CA PRO A 187 19.49 22.59 -8.14
C PRO A 187 18.76 22.26 -6.84
N THR A 188 19.44 21.52 -5.95
CA THR A 188 18.91 21.18 -4.62
C THR A 188 18.57 22.42 -3.81
N ARG A 189 17.38 22.44 -3.21
CA ARG A 189 16.88 23.56 -2.41
C ARG A 189 17.49 23.55 -1.00
N PRO A 190 17.96 24.71 -0.47
CA PRO A 190 18.63 24.76 0.81
C PRO A 190 17.64 24.69 1.98
N VAL A 191 17.98 23.90 2.99
CA VAL A 191 17.26 23.89 4.29
C VAL A 191 17.98 24.82 5.27
N PRO A 192 17.30 25.78 5.93
CA PRO A 192 17.87 26.60 6.99
C PRO A 192 18.59 25.80 8.08
N SER A 193 19.68 26.33 8.63
CA SER A 193 20.53 25.61 9.60
C SER A 193 19.82 25.25 10.90
N HIS A 194 18.84 26.06 11.33
CA HIS A 194 18.09 25.86 12.57
C HIS A 194 17.07 24.71 12.53
N ILE A 195 16.71 24.21 11.33
CA ILE A 195 15.79 23.07 11.20
C ILE A 195 16.52 21.77 11.57
N PRO A 196 15.97 20.97 12.49
CA PRO A 196 16.51 19.65 12.83
C PRO A 196 16.59 18.75 11.59
N ARG A 197 17.74 18.12 11.38
CA ARG A 197 17.97 17.22 10.24
C ARG A 197 17.99 15.77 10.69
N PRO A 198 17.40 14.84 9.92
CA PRO A 198 17.49 13.43 10.23
C PRO A 198 18.93 12.90 10.03
N PRO A 199 19.30 11.78 10.67
CA PRO A 199 20.69 11.32 10.73
C PRO A 199 21.32 11.00 9.36
N TYR A 200 20.53 10.59 8.37
CA TYR A 200 21.05 10.20 7.05
C TYR A 200 21.58 11.37 6.23
N VAL A 201 21.17 12.61 6.51
CA VAL A 201 21.62 13.80 5.73
C VAL A 201 23.13 14.01 5.84
N LYS A 202 23.76 13.54 6.92
CA LYS A 202 25.21 13.58 7.12
C LYS A 202 25.93 12.31 6.66
N SER A 203 25.18 11.28 6.28
CA SER A 203 25.69 9.96 5.93
C SER A 203 25.96 9.86 4.43
N ARG A 204 27.05 9.19 4.06
CA ARG A 204 27.31 8.76 2.68
C ARG A 204 26.80 7.34 2.38
N LYS A 205 26.26 6.65 3.40
CA LYS A 205 25.71 5.31 3.25
C LYS A 205 24.26 5.41 2.82
N MET A 206 23.88 4.59 1.84
CA MET A 206 22.50 4.41 1.45
C MET A 206 21.71 3.88 2.67
N PRO A 207 20.62 4.54 3.07
CA PRO A 207 19.76 4.04 4.12
C PRO A 207 19.14 2.71 3.70
N GLY A 208 19.16 1.71 4.58
CA GLY A 208 18.40 0.47 4.42
C GLY A 208 17.21 0.45 5.37
N ILE A 209 16.41 -0.62 5.32
CA ILE A 209 15.33 -0.84 6.29
C ILE A 209 15.96 -1.13 7.65
N ALA A 210 15.73 -0.26 8.62
CA ALA A 210 16.21 -0.44 9.98
C ALA A 210 15.49 -1.61 10.66
N SER A 211 16.23 -2.38 11.46
CA SER A 211 15.67 -3.53 12.15
C SER A 211 14.79 -3.11 13.33
N GLY A 212 13.67 -3.81 13.48
CA GLY A 212 12.75 -3.66 14.61
C GLY A 212 11.59 -2.68 14.35
N PRO A 213 10.42 -2.94 14.96
CA PRO A 213 9.23 -2.12 14.77
C PRO A 213 9.34 -0.76 15.48
N GLU A 214 8.76 0.28 14.88
CA GLU A 214 8.54 1.56 15.54
C GLU A 214 7.33 1.45 16.48
N ILE A 215 7.62 1.18 17.76
CA ILE A 215 6.66 1.13 18.86
C ILE A 215 6.91 2.32 19.77
N HIS A 216 5.83 3.02 20.13
CA HIS A 216 5.91 4.32 20.80
C HIS A 216 5.31 4.32 22.20
N ASP A 217 5.88 5.16 23.05
CA ASP A 217 5.23 5.64 24.27
C ASP A 217 4.26 6.79 23.94
N GLU A 218 3.57 7.32 24.95
CA GLU A 218 2.58 8.40 24.78
C GLU A 218 3.17 9.63 24.07
N LYS A 219 4.39 10.02 24.43
CA LYS A 219 5.08 11.16 23.83
C LYS A 219 5.44 10.90 22.36
N GLY A 220 5.95 9.70 22.06
CA GLY A 220 6.26 9.31 20.68
C GLY A 220 5.00 9.31 19.80
N ILE A 221 3.86 8.86 20.34
CA ILE A 221 2.58 8.91 19.64
C ILE A 221 2.16 10.36 19.35
N GLU A 222 2.30 11.29 20.30
CA GLU A 222 2.03 12.71 20.06
C GLU A 222 2.92 13.30 18.96
N CYS A 223 4.21 12.96 18.96
CA CYS A 223 5.11 13.38 17.89
C CYS A 223 4.71 12.78 16.54
N MET A 224 4.34 11.50 16.49
CA MET A 224 3.83 10.85 15.27
C MET A 224 2.56 11.50 14.74
N ARG A 225 1.60 11.83 15.62
CA ARG A 225 0.39 12.59 15.24
C ARG A 225 0.74 13.97 14.68
N ALA A 226 1.69 14.68 15.29
CA ALA A 226 2.12 15.99 14.81
C ALA A 226 2.79 15.91 13.43
N SER A 227 3.71 14.97 13.23
CA SER A 227 4.39 14.76 11.94
C SER A 227 3.42 14.29 10.86
N GLY A 228 2.54 13.33 11.17
CA GLY A 228 1.52 12.83 10.25
C GLY A 228 0.52 13.91 9.83
N LYS A 229 0.06 14.73 10.78
CA LYS A 229 -0.82 15.87 10.49
C LYS A 229 -0.14 16.88 9.57
N LEU A 230 1.12 17.23 9.82
CA LEU A 230 1.84 18.16 8.94
C LEU A 230 2.02 17.56 7.53
N ALA A 231 2.44 16.29 7.43
CA ALA A 231 2.58 15.63 6.12
C ALA A 231 1.28 15.67 5.32
N ALA A 232 0.16 15.37 5.97
CA ALA A 232 -1.15 15.40 5.33
C ALA A 232 -1.56 16.83 4.90
N GLN A 233 -1.28 17.86 5.71
CA GLN A 233 -1.53 19.25 5.36
C GLN A 233 -0.68 19.70 4.15
N VAL A 234 0.58 19.27 4.09
CA VAL A 234 1.47 19.53 2.96
C VAL A 234 0.97 18.82 1.70
N LEU A 235 0.55 17.56 1.80
CA LEU A 235 -0.04 16.81 0.69
C LEU A 235 -1.33 17.48 0.19
N GLN A 236 -2.21 17.90 1.10
CA GLN A 236 -3.44 18.64 0.76
C GLN A 236 -3.11 19.93 0.00
N HIS A 237 -2.11 20.70 0.45
CA HIS A 237 -1.66 21.89 -0.24
C HIS A 237 -1.10 21.58 -1.62
N ALA A 238 -0.22 20.57 -1.74
CA ALA A 238 0.33 20.14 -3.02
C ALA A 238 -0.76 19.76 -4.03
N GLY A 239 -1.81 19.06 -3.56
CA GLY A 239 -2.98 18.73 -4.37
C GLY A 239 -3.71 19.95 -4.95
N THR A 240 -3.72 21.09 -4.26
CA THR A 240 -4.34 22.34 -4.78
C THR A 240 -3.58 22.98 -5.94
N LEU A 241 -2.31 22.58 -6.13
CA LEU A 241 -1.45 23.10 -7.19
C LEU A 241 -1.60 22.29 -8.49
N VAL A 242 -2.13 21.06 -8.40
CA VAL A 242 -2.25 20.14 -9.54
C VAL A 242 -3.23 20.68 -10.58
N LYS A 243 -2.70 21.11 -11.72
CA LYS A 243 -3.45 21.60 -12.87
C LYS A 243 -2.60 21.52 -14.15
N PRO A 244 -3.22 21.50 -15.34
CA PRO A 244 -2.47 21.60 -16.58
C PRO A 244 -1.57 22.84 -16.60
N GLY A 245 -0.33 22.68 -17.08
CA GLY A 245 0.62 23.77 -17.24
C GLY A 245 1.60 24.01 -16.07
N ILE A 246 1.38 23.41 -14.90
CA ILE A 246 2.35 23.46 -13.79
C ILE A 246 3.44 22.40 -14.00
N THR A 247 4.66 22.67 -13.56
CA THR A 247 5.74 21.67 -13.52
C THR A 247 5.76 20.88 -12.22
N THR A 248 6.32 19.68 -12.23
CA THR A 248 6.54 18.92 -10.99
C THR A 248 7.56 19.63 -10.07
N ASP A 249 8.54 20.34 -10.62
CA ASP A 249 9.49 21.15 -9.83
C ASP A 249 8.84 22.36 -9.13
N GLU A 250 7.80 22.97 -9.70
CA GLU A 250 7.00 24.01 -9.01
C GLU A 250 6.19 23.44 -7.85
N ILE A 251 5.73 22.19 -7.95
CA ILE A 251 5.08 21.48 -6.83
C ILE A 251 6.11 21.19 -5.74
N ASP A 252 7.30 20.68 -6.08
CA ASP A 252 8.41 20.49 -5.13
C ASP A 252 8.80 21.78 -4.41
N GLU A 253 8.83 22.91 -5.11
CA GLU A 253 9.12 24.22 -4.53
C GLU A 253 8.13 24.61 -3.42
N ALA A 254 6.84 24.51 -3.71
CA ALA A 254 5.79 24.86 -2.77
C ALA A 254 5.77 23.88 -1.57
N VAL A 255 5.93 22.58 -1.83
CA VAL A 255 6.05 21.56 -0.78
C VAL A 255 7.26 21.81 0.09
N HIS A 256 8.43 22.05 -0.50
CA HIS A 256 9.65 22.38 0.23
C HIS A 256 9.41 23.58 1.14
N GLN A 257 8.92 24.70 0.59
CA GLN A 257 8.72 25.92 1.35
C GLN A 257 7.74 25.74 2.50
N MET A 258 6.60 25.06 2.28
CA MET A 258 5.62 24.81 3.34
C MET A 258 6.21 23.95 4.47
N ILE A 259 7.02 22.94 4.15
CA ILE A 259 7.69 22.10 5.15
C ILE A 259 8.67 22.95 5.99
N ILE A 260 9.47 23.81 5.33
CA ILE A 260 10.41 24.72 6.00
C ILE A 260 9.68 25.71 6.91
N ASP A 261 8.59 26.32 6.43
CA ASP A 261 7.81 27.30 7.18
C ASP A 261 7.17 26.71 8.45
N ASN A 262 6.95 25.39 8.46
CA ASN A 262 6.47 24.65 9.62
C ASN A 262 7.59 24.06 10.50
N GLY A 263 8.85 24.47 10.27
CA GLY A 263 10.01 24.07 11.07
C GLY A 263 10.40 22.60 10.92
N ALA A 264 9.95 21.94 9.85
CA ALA A 264 10.21 20.54 9.57
C ALA A 264 11.25 20.38 8.44
N TYR A 265 11.79 19.18 8.32
CA TYR A 265 12.71 18.81 7.23
C TYR A 265 11.99 17.93 6.20
N PRO A 266 12.13 18.17 4.89
CA PRO A 266 11.56 17.29 3.86
C PRO A 266 12.34 15.99 3.80
N SER A 267 11.77 14.89 4.30
CA SER A 267 12.52 13.65 4.53
C SER A 267 13.17 13.09 3.27
N PRO A 268 12.55 13.09 2.08
CA PRO A 268 13.20 12.59 0.87
C PRO A 268 14.52 13.31 0.54
N LEU A 269 14.66 14.58 0.93
CA LEU A 269 15.81 15.40 0.56
C LEU A 269 17.13 14.83 1.12
N GLY A 270 18.00 14.38 0.23
CA GLY A 270 19.28 13.76 0.57
C GLY A 270 19.19 12.32 1.07
N TYR A 271 17.98 11.73 1.16
CA TYR A 271 17.80 10.33 1.53
C TYR A 271 18.36 9.42 0.44
N GLY A 272 19.44 8.69 0.72
CA GLY A 272 20.13 7.89 -0.30
C GLY A 272 20.69 8.69 -1.48
N GLY A 273 20.76 10.03 -1.37
CA GLY A 273 21.11 10.93 -2.47
C GLY A 273 19.94 11.41 -3.32
N PHE A 274 18.68 11.18 -2.92
CA PHE A 274 17.51 11.73 -3.62
C PHE A 274 17.56 13.27 -3.65
N PRO A 275 17.36 13.93 -4.80
CA PRO A 275 17.73 15.33 -5.00
C PRO A 275 16.65 16.34 -4.60
N LYS A 276 15.43 15.88 -4.30
CA LYS A 276 14.22 16.70 -4.14
C LYS A 276 13.52 16.47 -2.80
N SER A 277 12.50 17.26 -2.52
CA SER A 277 11.81 17.33 -1.22
C SER A 277 10.57 16.44 -1.15
N VAL A 278 10.08 16.01 -2.30
CA VAL A 278 8.85 15.25 -2.53
C VAL A 278 9.06 14.34 -3.75
N CYS A 279 8.32 13.23 -3.85
CA CYS A 279 8.26 12.47 -5.09
C CYS A 279 7.01 12.86 -5.89
N THR A 280 7.13 12.95 -7.22
CA THR A 280 6.02 13.24 -8.14
C THR A 280 5.97 12.19 -9.24
N SER A 281 5.09 11.21 -9.09
CA SER A 281 5.01 10.04 -9.96
C SER A 281 3.83 10.19 -10.91
N VAL A 282 4.12 10.60 -12.14
CA VAL A 282 3.09 10.85 -13.17
C VAL A 282 2.82 9.56 -13.95
N ASN A 283 1.55 9.28 -14.29
CA ASN A 283 1.13 8.25 -15.25
C ASN A 283 1.74 6.85 -15.05
N GLU A 284 2.66 6.42 -15.93
CA GLU A 284 3.32 5.12 -15.84
C GLU A 284 4.42 5.05 -14.78
N CYS A 285 4.77 6.17 -14.15
CA CYS A 285 5.66 6.19 -13.00
C CYS A 285 4.95 5.59 -11.79
N ILE A 286 5.46 4.45 -11.34
CA ILE A 286 4.96 3.68 -10.19
C ILE A 286 5.22 4.46 -8.89
N CYS A 287 6.48 4.86 -8.68
CA CYS A 287 6.91 5.59 -7.48
C CYS A 287 8.24 6.31 -7.72
N HIS A 288 8.62 7.16 -6.75
CA HIS A 288 9.92 7.84 -6.67
C HIS A 288 10.28 8.71 -7.89
N GLY A 289 9.29 9.21 -8.63
CA GLY A 289 9.54 10.18 -9.69
C GLY A 289 10.19 11.44 -9.14
N ILE A 290 11.32 11.84 -9.72
CA ILE A 290 12.04 13.07 -9.32
C ILE A 290 11.33 14.29 -9.92
N PRO A 291 10.92 15.28 -9.10
CA PRO A 291 10.45 16.57 -9.59
C PRO A 291 11.45 17.25 -10.55
N ASP A 292 10.95 17.66 -11.72
CA ASP A 292 11.75 18.20 -12.82
C ASP A 292 10.94 19.22 -13.66
N SER A 293 11.51 19.63 -14.80
CA SER A 293 10.88 20.60 -15.70
C SER A 293 9.69 20.06 -16.51
N ARG A 294 9.20 18.84 -16.26
CA ARG A 294 8.04 18.30 -16.97
C ARG A 294 6.80 19.09 -16.59
N VAL A 295 6.12 19.62 -17.59
CA VAL A 295 4.82 20.27 -17.45
C VAL A 295 3.72 19.20 -17.39
N LEU A 296 2.80 19.33 -16.44
CA LEU A 296 1.61 18.48 -16.35
C LEU A 296 0.64 18.80 -17.51
N GLU A 297 0.16 17.75 -18.17
CA GLU A 297 -0.78 17.83 -19.30
C GLU A 297 -2.20 17.48 -18.84
N ASP A 298 -3.21 18.05 -19.49
CA ASP A 298 -4.60 17.66 -19.28
C ASP A 298 -4.78 16.16 -19.57
N GLY A 299 -5.42 15.45 -18.65
CA GLY A 299 -5.58 13.99 -18.72
C GLY A 299 -4.49 13.17 -18.03
N ASP A 300 -3.44 13.80 -17.49
CA ASP A 300 -2.48 13.13 -16.62
C ASP A 300 -3.10 12.71 -15.28
N ILE A 301 -2.54 11.65 -14.67
CA ILE A 301 -2.65 11.41 -13.23
C ILE A 301 -1.27 11.57 -12.59
N ILE A 302 -1.22 12.08 -11.36
CA ILE A 302 0.02 12.30 -10.62
C ILE A 302 -0.14 11.85 -9.16
N ASN A 303 0.69 10.90 -8.71
CA ASN A 303 0.90 10.68 -7.29
C ASN A 303 1.92 11.71 -6.75
N ILE A 304 1.59 12.32 -5.62
CA ILE A 304 2.50 13.16 -4.85
C ILE A 304 2.70 12.47 -3.51
N ASP A 305 3.96 12.20 -3.17
CA ASP A 305 4.36 11.45 -1.98
C ASP A 305 5.21 12.32 -1.06
N VAL A 306 4.66 12.59 0.13
CA VAL A 306 5.10 13.59 1.09
C VAL A 306 5.50 12.92 2.39
N THR A 307 6.78 13.04 2.72
CA THR A 307 7.30 12.70 4.04
C THR A 307 7.94 13.90 4.73
N VAL A 308 7.51 14.22 5.95
CA VAL A 308 8.11 15.31 6.76
C VAL A 308 8.81 14.75 7.99
N TYR A 309 9.91 15.38 8.41
CA TYR A 309 10.60 15.09 9.66
C TYR A 309 10.42 16.27 10.62
N LEU A 310 9.60 16.05 11.65
CA LEU A 310 9.24 17.04 12.65
C LEU A 310 9.43 16.44 14.05
N ASN A 311 10.00 17.20 14.97
CA ASN A 311 10.20 16.78 16.37
C ASN A 311 10.92 15.44 16.57
N GLY A 312 11.74 15.03 15.59
CA GLY A 312 12.46 13.77 15.64
C GLY A 312 11.75 12.57 14.99
N TYR A 313 10.58 12.78 14.38
CA TYR A 313 9.72 11.73 13.82
C TYR A 313 9.31 12.05 12.38
N HIS A 314 9.26 11.00 11.56
CA HIS A 314 8.78 11.02 10.18
C HIS A 314 7.26 10.82 10.14
N GLY A 315 6.55 11.60 9.32
CA GLY A 315 5.16 11.36 8.95
C GLY A 315 5.06 11.24 7.44
N ASP A 316 4.41 10.18 6.95
CA ASP A 316 4.48 9.73 5.55
C ASP A 316 3.10 9.47 4.94
N THR A 317 2.85 10.01 3.74
CA THR A 317 1.57 9.88 3.05
C THR A 317 1.66 10.32 1.59
N SER A 318 0.86 9.69 0.75
CA SER A 318 0.77 10.00 -0.67
C SER A 318 -0.66 9.86 -1.21
N ALA A 319 -0.96 10.57 -2.28
CA ALA A 319 -2.23 10.46 -3.00
C ALA A 319 -2.06 10.72 -4.49
N THR A 320 -2.84 10.01 -5.31
CA THR A 320 -2.96 10.29 -6.74
C THR A 320 -4.05 11.33 -7.03
N TYR A 321 -3.67 12.37 -7.77
CA TYR A 321 -4.53 13.46 -8.22
C TYR A 321 -4.76 13.40 -9.73
N PHE A 322 -5.89 13.96 -10.17
CA PHE A 322 -6.20 14.15 -11.58
C PHE A 322 -5.70 15.52 -12.05
N VAL A 323 -5.12 15.56 -13.25
CA VAL A 323 -4.71 16.81 -13.90
C VAL A 323 -5.78 17.17 -14.94
N GLY A 324 -6.65 18.12 -14.59
CA GLY A 324 -7.75 18.50 -15.46
C GLY A 324 -8.75 17.35 -15.66
N GLU A 325 -9.18 17.11 -16.91
CA GLU A 325 -10.14 16.06 -17.22
C GLU A 325 -9.46 14.76 -17.64
N VAL A 326 -9.53 13.75 -16.77
CA VAL A 326 -8.96 12.42 -17.00
C VAL A 326 -10.00 11.44 -17.57
N ASP A 327 -9.54 10.40 -18.26
CA ASP A 327 -10.43 9.35 -18.77
C ASP A 327 -11.00 8.46 -17.65
N GLU A 328 -12.09 7.75 -17.95
CA GLU A 328 -12.77 6.89 -16.97
C GLU A 328 -11.91 5.71 -16.49
N LYS A 329 -10.95 5.22 -17.29
CA LYS A 329 -10.06 4.13 -16.87
C LYS A 329 -9.10 4.63 -15.79
N ALA A 330 -8.55 5.84 -15.96
CA ALA A 330 -7.70 6.49 -14.97
C ALA A 330 -8.47 6.81 -13.69
N LYS A 331 -9.73 7.28 -13.79
CA LYS A 331 -10.60 7.49 -12.63
C LYS A 331 -10.86 6.21 -11.85
N ASP A 332 -11.18 5.10 -12.54
CA ASP A 332 -11.43 3.81 -11.89
C ASP A 332 -10.17 3.27 -11.23
N LEU A 333 -9.01 3.35 -11.89
CA LEU A 333 -7.72 2.96 -11.31
C LEU A 333 -7.47 3.70 -9.98
N VAL A 334 -7.52 5.03 -9.99
CA VAL A 334 -7.26 5.86 -8.81
C VAL A 334 -8.25 5.54 -7.69
N LYS A 335 -9.54 5.40 -8.02
CA LYS A 335 -10.57 5.01 -7.06
C LYS A 335 -10.28 3.64 -6.43
N VAL A 336 -9.98 2.63 -7.23
CA VAL A 336 -9.75 1.25 -6.76
C VAL A 336 -8.47 1.16 -5.92
N THR A 337 -7.41 1.88 -6.28
CA THR A 337 -6.20 1.97 -5.45
C THR A 337 -6.52 2.54 -4.07
N LYS A 338 -7.31 3.62 -3.99
CA LYS A 338 -7.75 4.18 -2.70
C LYS A 338 -8.61 3.18 -1.91
N GLU A 339 -9.56 2.51 -2.56
CA GLU A 339 -10.38 1.48 -1.92
C GLU A 339 -9.54 0.31 -1.37
N CYS A 340 -8.49 -0.10 -2.09
CA CYS A 340 -7.52 -1.10 -1.61
C CYS A 340 -6.86 -0.68 -0.30
N LEU A 341 -6.37 0.57 -0.24
CA LEU A 341 -5.77 1.15 0.98
C LEU A 341 -6.79 1.18 2.13
N ASP A 342 -7.97 1.77 1.90
CA ASP A 342 -9.02 1.92 2.92
C ASP A 342 -9.43 0.55 3.50
N LYS A 343 -9.61 -0.46 2.63
CA LYS A 343 -9.95 -1.83 3.05
C LYS A 343 -8.80 -2.47 3.84
N ALA A 344 -7.56 -2.28 3.43
CA ALA A 344 -6.40 -2.81 4.14
C ALA A 344 -6.26 -2.21 5.54
N ILE A 345 -6.47 -0.90 5.69
CA ILE A 345 -6.44 -0.23 7.00
C ILE A 345 -7.59 -0.74 7.89
N SER A 346 -8.80 -0.94 7.33
CA SER A 346 -9.98 -1.35 8.10
C SER A 346 -9.86 -2.68 8.86
N ILE A 347 -8.91 -3.53 8.46
CA ILE A 347 -8.66 -4.82 9.11
C ILE A 347 -7.51 -4.76 10.13
N CYS A 348 -6.83 -3.62 10.26
CA CYS A 348 -5.66 -3.47 11.12
C CYS A 348 -6.07 -3.35 12.58
N ALA A 349 -5.50 -4.20 13.44
CA ALA A 349 -5.73 -4.23 14.87
C ALA A 349 -4.62 -5.03 15.56
N PRO A 350 -4.42 -4.91 16.88
CA PRO A 350 -3.47 -5.74 17.62
C PRO A 350 -3.68 -7.23 17.36
N GLY A 351 -2.59 -7.94 17.09
CA GLY A 351 -2.58 -9.38 16.84
C GLY A 351 -2.98 -9.79 15.42
N VAL A 352 -3.46 -8.89 14.56
CA VAL A 352 -3.73 -9.18 13.14
C VAL A 352 -2.40 -9.43 12.42
N LYS A 353 -2.38 -10.40 11.50
CA LYS A 353 -1.18 -10.71 10.72
C LYS A 353 -0.99 -9.70 9.58
N PHE A 354 0.24 -9.24 9.36
CA PHE A 354 0.57 -8.33 8.25
C PHE A 354 0.21 -8.90 6.87
N ASN A 355 0.30 -10.23 6.68
CA ASN A 355 -0.06 -10.84 5.40
C ASN A 355 -1.54 -10.67 5.00
N LYS A 356 -2.41 -10.30 5.94
CA LYS A 356 -3.80 -9.98 5.66
C LYS A 356 -3.94 -8.69 4.85
N ILE A 357 -3.04 -7.71 5.02
CA ILE A 357 -2.99 -6.48 4.22
C ILE A 357 -2.86 -6.83 2.73
N GLY A 358 -1.79 -7.55 2.37
CA GLY A 358 -1.55 -7.91 0.97
C GLY A 358 -2.60 -8.86 0.39
N LYS A 359 -3.24 -9.70 1.21
CA LYS A 359 -4.41 -10.48 0.76
C LYS A 359 -5.60 -9.58 0.44
N THR A 360 -5.95 -8.65 1.33
CA THR A 360 -7.09 -7.75 1.16
C THR A 360 -6.95 -6.85 -0.07
N ILE A 361 -5.77 -6.27 -0.27
CA ILE A 361 -5.45 -5.42 -1.43
C ILE A 361 -5.60 -6.22 -2.73
N HIS A 362 -4.88 -7.34 -2.83
CA HIS A 362 -4.84 -8.14 -4.06
C HIS A 362 -6.22 -8.77 -4.38
N ASP A 363 -6.98 -9.21 -3.37
CA ASP A 363 -8.36 -9.71 -3.58
C ASP A 363 -9.31 -8.61 -4.09
N HIS A 364 -9.07 -7.33 -3.78
CA HIS A 364 -9.86 -6.23 -4.31
C HIS A 364 -9.40 -5.84 -5.73
N ALA A 365 -8.09 -5.70 -5.94
CA ALA A 365 -7.51 -5.39 -7.25
C ALA A 365 -7.88 -6.42 -8.33
N ASP A 366 -7.91 -7.72 -8.00
CA ASP A 366 -8.27 -8.80 -8.94
C ASP A 366 -9.69 -8.64 -9.51
N LYS A 367 -10.64 -8.09 -8.73
CA LYS A 367 -12.02 -7.89 -9.20
C LYS A 367 -12.11 -6.84 -10.32
N HIS A 368 -11.09 -5.98 -10.41
CA HIS A 368 -10.97 -4.94 -11.41
C HIS A 368 -9.91 -5.27 -12.48
N ASN A 369 -9.27 -6.44 -12.40
CA ASN A 369 -8.17 -6.87 -13.27
C ASN A 369 -6.95 -5.92 -13.23
N TYR A 370 -6.67 -5.33 -12.07
CA TYR A 370 -5.47 -4.50 -11.88
C TYR A 370 -4.32 -5.31 -11.27
N GLY A 371 -3.11 -5.00 -11.72
CA GLY A 371 -1.88 -5.52 -11.16
C GLY A 371 -1.55 -4.88 -9.81
N VAL A 372 -0.87 -5.64 -8.94
CA VAL A 372 -0.30 -5.14 -7.68
C VAL A 372 1.22 -5.22 -7.79
N VAL A 373 1.90 -4.07 -7.65
CA VAL A 373 3.37 -4.01 -7.66
C VAL A 373 3.95 -4.77 -6.47
N GLN A 374 5.02 -5.53 -6.69
CA GLN A 374 5.57 -6.46 -5.68
C GLN A 374 6.95 -6.04 -5.16
N GLN A 375 7.62 -5.13 -5.86
CA GLN A 375 8.99 -4.71 -5.59
C GLN A 375 9.07 -3.59 -4.56
N PHE A 376 7.96 -2.90 -4.30
CA PHE A 376 7.83 -1.80 -3.33
C PHE A 376 6.72 -2.14 -2.32
N VAL A 377 6.93 -1.73 -1.09
CA VAL A 377 6.31 -2.32 0.12
C VAL A 377 6.14 -1.22 1.14
N GLY A 378 5.11 -1.32 1.99
CA GLY A 378 5.01 -0.47 3.16
C GLY A 378 6.09 -0.80 4.18
N HIS A 379 6.29 0.09 5.12
CA HIS A 379 7.38 0.00 6.09
C HIS A 379 6.97 0.52 7.47
N GLY A 380 7.69 0.11 8.51
CA GLY A 380 7.67 0.85 9.76
C GLY A 380 8.18 2.28 9.53
N VAL A 381 7.54 3.24 10.19
CA VAL A 381 7.89 4.66 10.10
C VAL A 381 7.73 5.31 11.47
N GLY A 382 8.70 6.13 11.85
CA GLY A 382 8.73 6.74 13.17
C GLY A 382 9.95 7.62 13.37
N ARG A 383 10.80 7.27 14.34
CA ARG A 383 12.10 7.94 14.51
C ARG A 383 13.02 7.67 13.32
N VAL A 384 12.85 6.51 12.70
CA VAL A 384 13.47 6.13 11.44
C VAL A 384 12.45 6.28 10.31
N PHE A 385 12.92 6.71 9.13
CA PHE A 385 12.10 6.82 7.94
C PHE A 385 11.55 5.44 7.51
N HIS A 386 12.45 4.48 7.24
CA HIS A 386 12.06 3.12 6.86
C HIS A 386 12.63 2.09 7.86
N SER A 387 11.75 1.36 8.54
CA SER A 387 12.09 0.27 9.46
C SER A 387 11.23 -0.97 9.22
N ASP A 388 11.50 -2.05 9.95
CA ASP A 388 10.54 -3.15 10.08
C ASP A 388 9.21 -2.61 10.66
N PRO A 389 8.07 -3.23 10.34
CA PRO A 389 7.91 -4.40 9.50
C PRO A 389 7.91 -4.03 8.01
N VAL A 390 8.31 -4.97 7.16
CA VAL A 390 8.05 -4.89 5.72
C VAL A 390 6.61 -5.31 5.44
N VAL A 391 5.80 -4.40 4.91
CA VAL A 391 4.37 -4.59 4.67
C VAL A 391 4.11 -4.87 3.18
N LEU A 392 3.94 -6.14 2.85
CA LEU A 392 3.70 -6.57 1.46
C LEU A 392 2.24 -6.28 1.03
N HIS A 393 2.06 -5.65 -0.13
CA HIS A 393 0.74 -5.31 -0.69
C HIS A 393 0.09 -6.43 -1.51
N PHE A 394 0.78 -7.56 -1.70
CA PHE A 394 0.28 -8.74 -2.41
C PHE A 394 0.14 -9.94 -1.49
N ARG A 395 -0.67 -10.93 -1.90
CA ARG A 395 -0.86 -12.20 -1.18
C ARG A 395 0.48 -12.85 -0.84
N ASN A 396 0.68 -13.14 0.45
CA ASN A 396 1.90 -13.74 0.96
C ASN A 396 1.63 -14.60 2.21
N ASN A 397 2.64 -15.33 2.66
CA ASN A 397 2.55 -16.25 3.80
C ASN A 397 3.22 -15.74 5.09
N GLY A 398 3.45 -14.42 5.18
CA GLY A 398 4.02 -13.77 6.36
C GLY A 398 3.26 -14.09 7.65
N ARG A 399 3.99 -14.24 8.76
CA ARG A 399 3.44 -14.68 10.05
C ARG A 399 3.47 -13.63 11.14
N GLU A 400 4.17 -12.53 10.90
CA GLU A 400 4.29 -11.39 11.81
C GLU A 400 2.93 -10.77 12.09
N ARG A 401 2.79 -10.21 13.30
CA ARG A 401 1.54 -9.66 13.80
C ARG A 401 1.75 -8.22 14.26
N MET A 402 0.73 -7.40 14.01
CA MET A 402 0.64 -6.04 14.49
C MET A 402 0.63 -6.02 16.01
N VAL A 403 1.34 -5.06 16.61
CA VAL A 403 1.39 -4.87 18.06
C VAL A 403 0.90 -3.48 18.43
N LEU A 404 0.41 -3.34 19.66
CA LEU A 404 -0.10 -2.08 20.19
C LEU A 404 0.97 -0.97 20.12
N ASN A 405 0.56 0.25 19.80
CA ASN A 405 1.39 1.45 19.64
C ASN A 405 2.42 1.39 18.51
N GLN A 406 2.31 0.41 17.61
CA GLN A 406 3.16 0.30 16.44
C GLN A 406 2.71 1.26 15.35
N THR A 407 3.64 1.92 14.67
CA THR A 407 3.38 2.71 13.46
C THR A 407 4.03 2.11 12.22
N PHE A 408 3.31 2.15 11.10
CA PHE A 408 3.79 1.70 9.79
C PHE A 408 2.92 2.30 8.67
N THR A 409 3.41 2.23 7.44
CA THR A 409 2.72 2.65 6.21
C THR A 409 2.00 1.48 5.55
N ILE A 410 0.90 1.78 4.89
CA ILE A 410 0.30 0.92 3.86
C ILE A 410 0.21 1.79 2.61
N GLU A 411 0.83 1.35 1.51
CA GLU A 411 1.09 2.19 0.33
C GLU A 411 0.91 1.42 -1.00
N PRO A 412 -0.27 0.82 -1.27
CA PRO A 412 -0.46 0.00 -2.46
C PRO A 412 -0.26 0.79 -3.75
N MET A 413 0.57 0.25 -4.63
CA MET A 413 0.73 0.69 -6.01
C MET A 413 0.02 -0.32 -6.93
N LEU A 414 -1.02 0.14 -7.63
CA LEU A 414 -1.72 -0.66 -8.65
C LEU A 414 -1.30 -0.24 -10.06
N THR A 415 -1.40 -1.17 -11.01
CA THR A 415 -1.15 -0.91 -12.44
C THR A 415 -2.29 -1.45 -13.30
N ILE A 416 -2.55 -0.79 -14.44
CA ILE A 416 -3.54 -1.27 -15.41
C ILE A 416 -3.01 -2.44 -16.24
N GLY A 417 -1.70 -2.45 -16.52
CA GLY A 417 -1.05 -3.46 -17.34
C GLY A 417 0.03 -4.20 -16.55
N SER A 418 1.27 -4.09 -17.01
CA SER A 418 2.42 -4.78 -16.42
C SER A 418 2.67 -4.33 -14.98
N ILE A 419 3.01 -5.29 -14.12
CA ILE A 419 3.57 -5.03 -12.79
C ILE A 419 5.10 -4.98 -12.80
N ASN A 420 5.73 -5.25 -13.95
CA ASN A 420 7.19 -5.26 -14.06
C ASN A 420 7.72 -3.82 -14.02
N PRO A 421 8.58 -3.49 -13.05
CA PRO A 421 9.18 -2.16 -12.97
C PRO A 421 10.43 -2.07 -13.86
N VAL A 422 10.63 -0.90 -14.44
CA VAL A 422 11.89 -0.45 -15.04
C VAL A 422 12.36 0.78 -14.27
N MET A 423 13.59 0.74 -13.78
CA MET A 423 14.22 1.87 -13.10
C MET A 423 15.00 2.71 -14.11
N TRP A 424 14.81 4.03 -14.07
CA TRP A 424 15.56 4.97 -14.90
C TRP A 424 17.03 5.09 -14.47
N ASP A 425 17.85 5.70 -15.33
CA ASP A 425 19.28 5.90 -15.07
C ASP A 425 19.56 6.88 -13.92
N ASP A 426 18.55 7.62 -13.47
CA ASP A 426 18.60 8.45 -12.25
C ASP A 426 18.66 7.62 -10.95
N ASN A 427 18.44 6.30 -11.03
CA ASN A 427 18.41 5.32 -9.93
C ASN A 427 17.25 5.49 -8.94
N TRP A 428 16.23 6.28 -9.29
CA TRP A 428 15.08 6.55 -8.43
C TRP A 428 13.77 6.31 -9.15
N THR A 429 13.57 6.93 -10.30
CA THR A 429 12.29 6.90 -11.01
C THR A 429 12.00 5.49 -11.48
N VAL A 430 10.86 4.94 -11.03
CA VAL A 430 10.44 3.59 -11.40
C VAL A 430 9.17 3.69 -12.22
N VAL A 431 9.17 3.07 -13.39
CA VAL A 431 8.04 3.09 -14.34
C VAL A 431 7.57 1.68 -14.67
N THR A 432 6.33 1.54 -15.13
CA THR A 432 5.84 0.28 -15.72
C THR A 432 6.57 0.01 -17.05
N GLU A 433 6.98 -1.25 -17.26
CA GLU A 433 7.66 -1.69 -18.48
C GLU A 433 6.82 -1.38 -19.75
N ASP A 434 5.51 -1.59 -19.66
CA ASP A 434 4.58 -1.40 -20.78
C ASP A 434 3.98 0.01 -20.89
N GLY A 435 4.27 0.91 -19.94
CA GLY A 435 3.78 2.30 -19.97
C GLY A 435 2.31 2.44 -19.64
N SER A 436 1.73 1.38 -19.09
CA SER A 436 0.41 1.44 -18.48
C SER A 436 0.45 2.34 -17.24
N LEU A 437 -0.71 2.93 -16.92
CA LEU A 437 -0.85 3.79 -15.75
C LEU A 437 -0.60 3.01 -14.46
N SER A 438 -0.03 3.71 -13.49
CA SER A 438 0.02 3.30 -12.09
C SER A 438 -0.61 4.39 -11.19
N ALA A 439 -1.18 3.96 -10.08
CA ALA A 439 -1.69 4.86 -9.05
C ALA A 439 -1.32 4.31 -7.67
N GLN A 440 -1.11 5.22 -6.72
CA GLN A 440 -0.70 4.92 -5.35
C GLN A 440 -1.46 5.83 -4.38
N PHE A 441 -1.82 5.26 -3.23
CA PHE A 441 -2.26 6.01 -2.06
C PHE A 441 -1.52 5.46 -0.85
N GLU A 442 -1.28 6.30 0.13
CA GLU A 442 -0.57 5.90 1.33
C GLU A 442 -1.06 6.63 2.58
N HIS A 443 -1.10 5.88 3.67
CA HIS A 443 -1.21 6.43 5.00
C HIS A 443 -0.21 5.79 5.97
N THR A 444 0.43 6.64 6.79
CA THR A 444 0.94 6.24 8.10
C THR A 444 -0.21 5.94 9.06
N ILE A 445 -0.22 4.76 9.67
CA ILE A 445 -1.21 4.35 10.67
C ILE A 445 -0.56 3.97 12.01
N LEU A 446 -1.32 4.11 13.10
CA LEU A 446 -0.98 3.71 14.46
C LEU A 446 -1.92 2.59 14.92
N ILE A 447 -1.37 1.48 15.41
CA ILE A 447 -2.18 0.42 16.00
C ILE A 447 -2.62 0.81 17.41
N THR A 448 -3.94 0.88 17.62
CA THR A 448 -4.58 1.21 18.91
C THR A 448 -5.14 -0.06 19.58
N ASN A 449 -5.74 0.06 20.76
CA ASN A 449 -6.27 -1.10 21.51
C ASN A 449 -7.37 -1.86 20.76
N ASP A 450 -8.14 -1.16 19.92
CA ASP A 450 -9.37 -1.62 19.29
C ASP A 450 -9.33 -1.54 17.75
N GLY A 451 -8.19 -1.17 17.16
CA GLY A 451 -8.06 -1.06 15.71
C GLY A 451 -6.79 -0.33 15.28
N ALA A 452 -6.97 0.63 14.36
CA ALA A 452 -5.92 1.50 13.88
C ALA A 452 -6.42 2.94 13.73
N GLU A 453 -5.56 3.90 14.04
CA GLU A 453 -5.74 5.33 13.82
C GLU A 453 -4.94 5.74 12.59
N ILE A 454 -5.56 6.47 11.65
CA ILE A 454 -4.86 7.03 10.50
C ILE A 454 -4.25 8.38 10.94
N LEU A 455 -2.93 8.47 10.98
CA LEU A 455 -2.22 9.65 11.48
C LEU A 455 -2.10 10.79 10.45
N THR A 456 -2.47 10.50 9.20
CA THR A 456 -2.27 11.35 8.02
C THR A 456 -3.60 11.71 7.35
N GLN A 457 -4.67 11.90 8.13
CA GLN A 457 -5.95 12.44 7.63
C GLN A 457 -5.99 13.97 7.73
N CYS A 458 -6.63 14.61 6.75
CA CYS A 458 -6.98 16.04 6.74
C CYS A 458 -8.48 16.26 6.69
#